data_AF-A0A4R5BVY5-F1
#
_entry.id   AF-A0A4R5BVY5-F1
#
_cell.length_a   1.000
_cell.length_b   1.000
_cell.length_c   1.000
_cell.angle_alpha   90.00
_cell.angle_beta   90.00
_cell.angle_gamma   90.00
#
_symmetry.space_group_name_H-M   'P 1'
#
loop_
_entity.id
_entity.type
_entity.pdbx_description
1 polymer ?
#
loop_
_entity_poly.entity_id
_entity_poly.type
_entity_poly.pdbx_seq_one_letter_code
_entity_poly.pdbx_strand_id
1 'polypeptide(L)' 'MTAQKRPLAHVRDLDRQHESAGLHRWNIHYNYHRAHTAIGDQPPASATPHRVTNLQMQNT' A
#
# COMPACT_ATOMS: atom_id res chain seq x y z
N MET A 1 29.40 -0.56 -26.87
CA MET A 1 28.69 -0.62 -25.58
C MET A 1 27.58 0.43 -25.61
N THR A 2 26.35 0.04 -25.90
CA THR A 2 25.19 0.97 -26.00
C THR A 2 24.45 0.99 -24.66
N ALA A 3 24.51 2.13 -23.95
CA ALA A 3 23.68 2.35 -22.77
C ALA A 3 22.24 2.60 -23.22
N GLN A 4 21.33 1.66 -22.94
CA GLN A 4 19.91 1.81 -23.19
C GLN A 4 19.36 2.90 -22.26
N LYS A 5 19.22 4.14 -22.74
CA LYS A 5 18.48 5.19 -22.02
C LYS A 5 17.02 4.75 -21.93
N ARG A 6 16.56 4.41 -20.73
CA ARG A 6 15.14 4.11 -20.49
C ARG A 6 14.34 5.41 -20.61
N PRO A 7 13.23 5.44 -21.36
CA PRO A 7 12.42 6.63 -21.51
C PRO A 7 11.80 7.03 -20.16
N LEU A 8 11.75 8.34 -19.88
CA LEU A 8 11.28 8.90 -18.61
C LEU A 8 9.85 8.47 -18.24
N ALA A 9 8.99 8.23 -19.24
CA ALA A 9 7.64 7.70 -19.03
C ALA A 9 7.66 6.30 -18.38
N HIS A 10 8.53 5.42 -18.87
CA HIS A 10 8.68 4.07 -18.32
C HIS A 10 9.22 4.09 -16.88
N VAL A 11 10.11 5.03 -16.55
CA VAL A 11 10.60 5.23 -15.18
C VAL A 11 9.47 5.69 -14.25
N ARG A 12 8.65 6.67 -14.70
CA ARG A 12 7.49 7.14 -13.92
C ARG A 12 6.43 6.06 -13.68
N ASP A 13 6.18 5.21 -14.67
CA ASP A 13 5.22 4.12 -14.51
C ASP A 13 5.73 3.05 -13.54
N LEU A 14 7.03 2.74 -13.57
CA LEU A 14 7.66 1.85 -12.59
C LEU A 14 7.60 2.44 -11.17
N ASP A 15 7.88 3.73 -11.00
CA ASP A 15 7.76 4.40 -9.71
C ASP A 15 6.32 4.34 -9.20
N ARG A 16 5.31 4.61 -10.05
CA ARG A 16 3.89 4.48 -9.69
C ARG A 16 3.53 3.05 -9.26
N GLN A 17 4.05 2.04 -9.96
CA GLN A 17 3.82 0.63 -9.62
C GLN A 17 4.48 0.26 -8.29
N HIS A 18 5.70 0.74 -8.03
CA HIS A 18 6.41 0.49 -6.78
C HIS A 18 5.70 1.14 -5.58
N GLU A 19 5.24 2.39 -5.73
CA GLU A 19 4.45 3.10 -4.72
C GLU A 19 3.14 2.34 -4.42
N SER A 20 2.40 1.94 -5.45
CA SER A 20 1.16 1.16 -5.29
C SER A 20 1.40 -0.16 -4.56
N ALA A 21 2.46 -0.90 -4.92
CA ALA A 21 2.82 -2.14 -4.26
C ALA A 21 3.24 -1.94 -2.80
N GLY A 22 3.98 -0.86 -2.51
CA GLY A 22 4.36 -0.47 -1.15
C GLY A 22 3.15 -0.14 -0.28
N LEU A 23 2.24 0.68 -0.80
CA LEU A 23 0.99 1.06 -0.13
C LEU A 23 0.08 -0.16 0.11
N HIS A 24 -0.02 -1.06 -0.87
CA HIS A 24 -0.78 -2.29 -0.72
C HIS A 24 -0.24 -3.18 0.41
N ARG A 25 1.09 -3.38 0.44
CA ARG A 25 1.74 -4.14 1.52
C ARG A 25 1.53 -3.49 2.88
N TRP A 26 1.66 -2.16 2.95
CA TRP A 26 1.43 -1.41 4.19
C TRP A 26 -0.02 -1.56 4.66
N ASN A 27 -1.00 -1.47 3.75
CA ASN A 27 -2.41 -1.61 4.06
C ASN A 27 -2.73 -3.00 4.66
N ILE A 28 -2.26 -4.07 4.03
CA ILE A 28 -2.45 -5.43 4.56
C ILE A 28 -1.83 -5.55 5.95
N HIS A 29 -0.59 -5.08 6.11
CA HIS A 29 0.11 -5.17 7.38
C HIS A 29 -0.61 -4.41 8.50
N TYR A 30 -1.01 -3.17 8.23
CA TYR A 30 -1.68 -2.32 9.20
C TYR A 30 -3.06 -2.85 9.59
N ASN A 31 -3.90 -3.22 8.61
CA ASN A 31 -5.29 -3.59 8.88
C ASN A 31 -5.48 -5.02 9.35
N TYR A 32 -4.60 -5.96 8.95
CA TYR A 32 -4.84 -7.39 9.15
C TYR A 32 -3.81 -8.11 10.02
N HIS A 33 -2.63 -7.52 10.24
CA HIS A 33 -1.55 -8.21 10.98
C HIS A 33 -1.09 -7.49 12.24
N ARG A 34 -1.18 -6.16 12.30
CA ARG A 34 -0.67 -5.40 13.43
C ARG A 34 -1.69 -5.36 14.57
N ALA A 35 -1.33 -5.92 15.72
CA ALA A 35 -2.11 -5.81 16.96
C ALA A 35 -2.23 -4.35 17.41
N HIS A 36 -3.45 -3.91 17.71
CA HIS A 36 -3.75 -2.58 18.21
C HIS A 36 -4.38 -2.67 19.61
N THR A 37 -3.76 -2.02 20.59
CA THR A 37 -4.19 -2.05 22.00
C THR A 37 -5.59 -1.45 22.20
N ALA A 38 -6.00 -0.51 21.35
CA ALA A 38 -7.33 0.10 21.37
C ALA A 38 -8.48 -0.90 21.04
N ILE A 39 -8.15 -2.07 20.51
CA ILE A 39 -9.10 -3.13 20.14
C ILE A 39 -8.66 -4.49 20.68
N GLY A 40 -8.07 -4.51 21.88
CA GLY A 40 -7.75 -5.75 22.60
C GLY A 40 -6.62 -6.56 21.97
N ASP A 41 -5.59 -5.87 21.47
CA ASP A 41 -4.42 -6.48 20.81
C ASP A 41 -4.75 -7.28 19.55
N GLN A 42 -5.89 -6.98 18.94
CA GLN A 42 -6.29 -7.52 17.65
C GLN A 42 -5.99 -6.53 16.53
N PRO A 43 -5.87 -6.99 15.27
CA PRO A 43 -5.75 -6.09 14.14
C PRO A 43 -7.06 -5.34 13.86
N PRO A 44 -7.01 -4.13 13.24
CA PRO A 44 -8.18 -3.33 12.91
C PRO A 44 -9.33 -4.09 12.24
N ALA A 45 -9.03 -5.02 11.34
CA ALA A 45 -10.01 -5.83 10.63
C ALA A 45 -10.74 -6.86 11.51
N SER A 46 -10.27 -7.12 12.73
CA SER A 46 -10.99 -7.93 13.72
C SER A 46 -12.12 -7.15 14.40
N ALA A 47 -12.06 -5.81 14.41
CA ALA A 47 -13.21 -5.00 14.76
C ALA A 47 -14.28 -5.12 13.67
N THR A 48 -15.54 -4.84 14.01
CA THR A 48 -16.69 -4.96 13.10
C THR A 48 -16.35 -4.49 11.67
N PRO A 49 -16.58 -5.30 10.61
CA PRO A 49 -16.08 -5.07 9.24
C PRO A 49 -16.41 -3.69 8.65
N HIS A 50 -17.42 -3.01 9.20
CA HIS A 50 -17.86 -1.69 8.79
C HIS A 50 -16.88 -0.53 9.05
N ARG A 51 -15.79 -0.73 9.80
CA ARG A 51 -14.94 0.38 10.27
C ARG A 51 -13.54 0.47 9.65
N VAL A 52 -13.17 -0.44 8.75
CA VAL A 52 -11.86 -0.39 8.08
C VAL A 52 -11.97 0.32 6.74
N THR A 53 -11.36 1.52 6.63
CA THR A 53 -11.23 2.25 5.38
C THR A 53 -9.87 1.98 4.75
N ASN A 54 -9.85 1.42 3.54
CA ASN A 54 -8.62 1.21 2.79
C ASN A 54 -8.27 2.47 2.00
N LEU A 55 -7.10 3.02 2.26
CA LEU A 55 -6.56 4.13 1.47
C LEU A 55 -5.95 3.57 0.19
N GLN A 56 -6.51 3.97 -0.95
CA GLN A 56 -5.89 3.81 -2.25
C GLN A 56 -5.47 5.19 -2.73
N MET A 57 -4.19 5.37 -3.08
CA MET A 57 -3.75 6.61 -3.71
C MET A 57 -4.41 6.71 -5.09
N GLN A 58 -5.33 7.67 -5.23
CA GLN A 58 -5.89 8.06 -6.51
C GLN A 58 -5.06 9.25 -6.99
N ASN A 59 -4.21 9.04 -7.99
CA ASN A 59 -3.46 10.13 -8.61
C ASN A 59 -4.02 10.30 -10.03
N THR A 60 -4.87 11.31 -10.21
CA THR A 60 -5.44 11.73 -11.51
C THR A 60 -4.51 12.72 -12.18
#